data_AF-A0A7K5HVA6-F1
#
_entry.id   AF-A0A7K5HVA6-F1
#
_cell.length_a   1.000
_cell.length_b   1.000
_cell.length_c   1.000
_cell.angle_alpha   90.00
_cell.angle_beta   90.00
_cell.angle_gamma   90.00
#
_symmetry.space_group_name_H-M   'P 1'
#
loop_
_entity.id
_entity.type
_entity.pdbx_description
1 polymer ?
#
loop_
_entity_poly.entity_id
_entity_poly.type
_entity_poly.pdbx_seq_one_letter_code
_entity_poly.pdbx_strand_id
1 'polypeptide(L)'
;TRFHSFVRWLFPQLGASELEKVILNISAVMEQIENFTTDAIQGLQQEISSLSKMVGQNRMGLAKEGGLCMVINQTCCSYINQEKSVETDSG
;
A
#
# COMPACT_ATOMS: atom_id res chain seq x y z
N THR A 1 -27.30 32.84 -1.32
CA THR A 1 -28.02 34.14 -1.26
C THR A 1 -28.46 34.56 -2.66
N ARG A 2 -29.69 35.02 -2.86
CA ARG A 2 -30.29 35.40 -4.16
C ARG A 2 -29.43 36.35 -5.02
N PHE A 3 -28.61 37.18 -4.36
CA PHE A 3 -27.63 38.09 -4.98
C PHE A 3 -26.51 37.36 -5.74
N HIS A 4 -26.03 36.22 -5.23
CA HIS A 4 -24.95 35.45 -5.82
C HIS A 4 -25.36 34.79 -7.15
N SER A 5 -26.63 34.34 -7.23
CA SER A 5 -27.22 33.82 -8.47
C SER A 5 -27.39 34.92 -9.52
N PHE A 6 -27.75 36.14 -9.11
CA PHE A 6 -27.90 37.28 -10.00
C PHE A 6 -26.55 37.75 -10.58
N VAL A 7 -25.52 37.88 -9.75
CA VAL A 7 -24.16 38.25 -10.21
C VAL A 7 -23.58 37.19 -11.15
N ARG A 8 -23.79 35.90 -10.85
CA ARG A 8 -23.34 34.79 -11.72
C ARG A 8 -24.06 34.75 -13.06
N TRP A 9 -25.30 35.22 -13.12
CA TRP A 9 -26.07 35.35 -14.37
C TRP A 9 -25.58 36.53 -15.22
N LEU A 10 -25.29 37.69 -14.60
CA LEU A 10 -24.75 38.87 -15.31
C LEU A 10 -23.28 38.71 -15.71
N PHE A 11 -22.49 38.00 -14.92
CA PHE A 11 -21.05 37.83 -15.11
C PHE A 11 -20.69 36.34 -14.99
N PRO A 12 -21.01 35.53 -16.02
CA PRO A 12 -20.79 34.08 -16.00
C PRO A 12 -19.32 33.70 -15.75
N GLN A 13 -18.38 34.55 -16.17
CA GLN A 13 -16.94 34.37 -15.93
C GLN A 13 -16.54 34.33 -14.45
N LEU A 14 -17.21 35.11 -13.58
CA LEU A 14 -16.91 35.08 -12.14
C LEU A 14 -17.20 33.70 -11.55
N GLY A 15 -18.31 33.07 -11.96
CA GLY A 15 -18.66 31.72 -11.53
C GLY A 15 -17.74 30.62 -12.06
N ALA A 16 -17.12 30.82 -13.23
CA ALA A 16 -16.15 29.88 -13.81
C ALA A 16 -14.78 29.98 -13.10
N SER A 17 -14.33 31.19 -12.77
CA SER A 17 -13.04 31.42 -12.10
C SER A 17 -12.96 30.79 -10.70
N GLU A 18 -14.07 30.78 -9.95
CA GLU A 18 -14.13 30.13 -8.64
C GLU A 18 -14.06 28.60 -8.76
N LEU A 19 -14.67 28.03 -9.81
CA LEU A 19 -14.58 26.59 -10.06
C LEU A 19 -13.16 26.17 -10.46
N GLU A 20 -12.48 26.98 -11.28
CA GLU A 20 -11.10 26.73 -11.69
C GLU A 20 -10.14 26.71 -10.48
N LYS A 21 -10.28 27.66 -9.55
CA LYS A 21 -9.51 27.66 -8.29
C LYS A 21 -9.73 26.39 -7.46
N VAL A 22 -10.98 25.94 -7.34
CA VAL A 22 -11.32 24.71 -6.62
C VAL A 22 -10.68 23.49 -7.30
N ILE A 23 -10.74 23.41 -8.63
CA ILE A 23 -10.13 22.32 -9.39
C ILE A 23 -8.61 22.30 -9.20
N LEU A 24 -7.94 23.46 -9.29
CA LEU A 24 -6.50 23.57 -9.08
C LEU A 24 -6.09 23.15 -7.66
N ASN A 25 -6.86 23.56 -6.64
CA ASN A 25 -6.61 23.16 -5.26
C ASN A 25 -6.79 21.65 -5.05
N ILE A 26 -7.83 21.05 -5.64
CA ILE A 26 -8.04 19.60 -5.58
C ILE A 26 -6.90 18.87 -6.28
N SER A 27 -6.45 19.35 -7.44
CA SER A 27 -5.31 18.79 -8.17
C SER A 27 -4.04 18.77 -7.32
N ALA A 28 -3.73 19.89 -6.65
CA ALA A 28 -2.57 20.00 -5.78
C ALA A 28 -2.64 19.09 -4.54
N VAL A 29 -3.84 18.86 -3.99
CA VAL A 29 -4.03 17.89 -2.90
C VAL A 29 -3.86 16.46 -3.40
N MET A 30 -4.34 16.16 -4.61
CA MET A 30 -4.23 14.83 -5.21
C MET A 30 -2.78 14.46 -5.51
N GLU A 31 -1.97 15.38 -6.04
CA GLU A 31 -0.52 15.20 -6.22
C GLU A 31 0.20 14.95 -4.89
N GLN A 32 -0.19 15.65 -3.82
CA GLN A 32 0.38 15.42 -2.49
C GLN A 32 0.03 14.01 -1.97
N ILE A 33 -1.23 13.60 -2.10
CA ILE A 33 -1.67 12.26 -1.69
C ILE A 33 -0.92 11.18 -2.48
N GLU A 34 -0.74 11.38 -3.79
CA GLU A 34 0.03 10.45 -4.64
C GLU A 34 1.48 10.33 -4.16
N ASN A 35 2.14 11.45 -3.87
CA ASN A 35 3.51 11.45 -3.35
C ASN A 35 3.62 10.75 -1.99
N PHE A 36 2.73 11.06 -1.04
CA PHE A 36 2.72 10.40 0.27
C PHE A 36 2.41 8.90 0.16
N THR A 37 1.48 8.52 -0.70
CA THR A 37 1.12 7.12 -0.92
C THR A 37 2.27 6.36 -1.56
N THR A 38 2.94 6.96 -2.55
CA THR A 38 4.11 6.37 -3.22
C THR A 38 5.26 6.19 -2.25
N ASP A 39 5.58 7.20 -1.45
CA ASP A 39 6.63 7.14 -0.44
C ASP A 39 6.33 6.06 0.62
N ALA A 40 5.09 6.02 1.13
CA ALA A 40 4.67 4.99 2.07
C ALA A 40 4.79 3.58 1.47
N ILE A 41 4.31 3.36 0.23
CA ILE A 41 4.43 2.06 -0.44
C ILE A 41 5.90 1.68 -0.64
N GLN A 42 6.76 2.61 -1.03
CA GLN A 42 8.19 2.36 -1.17
C GLN A 42 8.84 1.99 0.16
N GLY A 43 8.48 2.68 1.25
CA GLY A 43 8.90 2.34 2.60
C GLY A 43 8.49 0.93 3.01
N LEU A 44 7.21 0.58 2.82
CA LEU A 44 6.71 -0.78 3.09
C LEU A 44 7.44 -1.84 2.26
N GLN A 45 7.71 -1.59 0.98
CA GLN A 45 8.44 -2.54 0.14
C GLN A 45 9.88 -2.76 0.63
N GLN A 46 10.55 -1.72 1.12
CA GLN A 46 11.89 -1.84 1.70
C GLN A 46 11.89 -2.65 2.99
N GLU A 47 10.91 -2.42 3.87
CA GLU A 47 10.74 -3.19 5.10
C GLU A 47 10.45 -4.66 4.81
N ILE A 48 9.53 -4.97 3.89
CA ILE A 48 9.20 -6.34 3.47
C ILE A 48 10.43 -7.01 2.85
N SER A 49 11.19 -6.30 2.00
CA SER A 49 12.42 -6.85 1.40
C SER A 49 13.45 -7.20 2.48
N SER A 50 13.66 -6.33 3.45
CA SER A 50 14.56 -6.57 4.58
C SER A 50 14.10 -7.75 5.44
N LEU A 51 12.81 -7.79 5.79
CA LEU A 51 12.23 -8.90 6.54
C LEU A 51 12.35 -10.23 5.78
N SER A 52 12.09 -10.23 4.46
CA SER A 52 12.19 -11.42 3.62
C SER A 52 13.60 -12.00 3.61
N LYS A 53 14.64 -11.14 3.61
CA LYS A 53 16.04 -11.55 3.71
C LYS A 53 16.32 -12.19 5.07
N MET A 54 15.90 -11.56 6.17
CA MET A 54 16.09 -12.11 7.52
C MET A 54 15.37 -13.46 7.68
N VAL A 55 14.12 -13.56 7.23
CA VAL A 55 13.36 -14.82 7.27
C VAL A 55 14.02 -15.89 6.39
N GLY A 56 14.50 -15.54 5.20
CA GLY A 56 15.22 -16.46 4.32
C GLY A 56 16.51 -16.98 4.93
N GLN A 57 17.30 -16.10 5.56
CA GLN A 57 18.51 -16.47 6.29
C GLN A 57 18.19 -17.37 7.49
N ASN A 58 17.18 -17.02 8.28
CA ASN A 58 16.71 -17.85 9.41
C ASN A 58 16.29 -19.24 8.92
N ARG A 59 15.51 -19.32 7.84
CA ARG A 59 15.07 -20.59 7.25
C ARG A 59 16.24 -21.44 6.74
N MET A 60 17.26 -20.83 6.16
CA MET A 60 18.47 -21.53 5.73
C MET A 60 19.28 -22.07 6.93
N GLY A 61 19.33 -21.33 8.04
CA GLY A 61 19.89 -21.80 9.30
C GLY A 61 19.12 -23.02 9.82
N LEU A 62 17.80 -22.88 9.93
CA LEU A 62 16.90 -23.95 10.38
C LEU A 62 16.97 -25.18 9.47
N ALA A 63 17.18 -25.04 8.16
CA ALA A 63 17.36 -26.17 7.25
C ALA A 63 18.54 -27.07 7.64
N LYS A 64 19.60 -26.51 8.23
CA LYS A 64 20.73 -27.31 8.76
C LYS A 64 20.35 -28.10 10.01
N GLU A 65 19.37 -27.61 10.77
CA GLU A 65 18.83 -28.25 11.97
C GLU A 65 17.61 -29.14 11.67
N GLY A 66 17.33 -29.41 10.38
CA GLY A 66 16.22 -30.26 9.95
C GLY A 66 14.89 -29.52 9.73
N GLY A 67 14.91 -28.18 9.76
CA GLY A 67 13.76 -27.30 9.56
C GLY A 67 13.08 -26.92 10.88
N LEU A 68 12.30 -25.83 10.85
CA LEU A 68 11.65 -25.27 12.05
C LEU A 68 10.85 -26.32 12.84
N CYS A 69 10.06 -27.12 12.14
CA CYS A 69 9.18 -28.11 12.74
C CYS A 69 9.91 -29.29 13.39
N MET A 70 11.10 -29.62 12.89
CA MET A 70 11.97 -30.59 13.55
C MET A 70 12.54 -30.01 14.85
N VAL A 71 12.94 -28.73 14.84
CA VAL A 71 13.48 -28.02 16.01
C VAL A 71 12.43 -27.84 17.12
N ILE A 72 11.20 -27.46 16.77
CA ILE A 72 10.13 -27.26 17.78
C ILE A 72 9.34 -28.53 18.10
N ASN A 73 9.71 -29.67 17.49
CA ASN A 73 9.03 -30.95 17.64
C ASN A 73 7.50 -30.86 17.45
N GLN A 74 7.09 -30.14 16.41
CA GLN A 74 5.68 -30.04 16.00
C GLN A 74 5.53 -30.40 14.53
N THR A 75 4.36 -30.88 14.15
CA THR A 75 4.01 -31.11 12.75
C THR A 75 3.79 -29.77 12.05
N CYS A 76 4.51 -29.51 10.96
CA CYS A 76 4.29 -28.32 10.13
C CYS A 76 3.02 -28.51 9.30
N CYS A 77 2.02 -27.67 9.52
CA CYS A 77 0.83 -27.62 8.66
C CYS A 77 1.04 -26.73 7.44
N SER A 78 2.06 -25.86 7.39
CA SER A 78 2.22 -24.90 6.29
C SER A 78 3.51 -25.12 5.53
N TYR A 79 3.43 -25.24 4.21
CA TYR A 79 4.57 -25.37 3.32
C TYR A 79 4.43 -24.44 2.11
N ILE A 80 5.55 -24.17 1.44
CA ILE A 80 5.53 -23.41 0.18
C ILE A 80 5.52 -24.42 -0.96
N ASN A 81 4.51 -24.36 -1.82
CA ASN A 81 4.42 -25.25 -2.98
C ASN A 81 5.36 -24.76 -4.12
N GLN A 82 5.37 -25.48 -5.26
CA GLN A 82 6.22 -25.14 -6.41
C GLN A 82 5.85 -23.79 -7.05
N GLU A 83 4.62 -23.33 -6.87
CA GLU A 83 4.10 -22.04 -7.35
C GLU A 83 4.40 -20.89 -6.39
N LYS A 84 5.18 -21.15 -5.33
CA LYS A 84 5.53 -20.19 -4.26
C LYS A 84 4.31 -19.70 -3.45
N SER A 85 3.16 -20.37 -3.51
CA SER A 85 2.07 -20.11 -2.59
C SER A 85 2.28 -20.85 -1.27
N VAL A 86 1.83 -20.22 -0.19
CA VAL A 86 1.79 -20.85 1.13
C VAL A 86 0.53 -21.70 1.17
N GLU A 87 0.71 -23.01 1.17
CA GLU A 87 -0.36 -23.97 1.36
C GLU A 87 -0.39 -24.39 2.83
N THR A 88 -1.59 -24.61 3.35
CA THR A 88 -1.78 -25.17 4.69
C THR A 88 -2.46 -26.52 4.57
N ASP A 89 -1.71 -27.57 4.86
CA ASP A 89 -2.21 -28.92 5.07
C ASP A 89 -3.09 -28.92 6.31
N SER A 90 -4.41 -28.88 6.08
CA SER A 90 -5.43 -29.11 7.08
C SER A 90 -5.67 -30.62 7.07
N GLY A 91 -5.02 -31.33 7.99
CA GLY A 91 -5.04 -32.80 8.06
C GLY A 91 -6.42 -33.44 8.05
#